data_AF-C7J0G8-F1
#
_entry.id   AF-C7J0G8-F1
#
_cell.length_a   1.000
_cell.length_b   1.000
_cell.length_c   1.000
_cell.angle_alpha   90.00
_cell.angle_beta   90.00
_cell.angle_gamma   90.00
#
_symmetry.space_group_name_H-M   'P 1'
#
loop_
_entity.id
_entity.type
_entity.pdbx_description
1 polymer ?
#
loop_
_entity_poly.entity_id
_entity_poly.type
_entity_poly.pdbx_seq_one_letter_code
_entity_poly.pdbx_strand_id
1 'polypeptide(L)'
;MWDTKFGFPPAAPPTTAAAAQKNPKRRREAEAEGEVAAEMREEAVERLRGVVRDSVGKHLYASAIFLADKVAAATGDPADVYMLAQALFLGRHFRRALHILNSSKLLRDLRFRFLAAKCLVSFPTHALV
;
A
#
# COMPACT_ATOMS: atom_id res chain seq x y z
N MET A 1 66.58 38.55 11.04
CA MET A 1 66.16 38.67 9.62
C MET A 1 64.70 38.29 9.56
N TRP A 2 63.86 39.24 9.12
CA TRP A 2 62.43 39.28 8.76
C TRP A 2 61.32 38.56 9.56
N ASP A 3 60.69 39.33 10.45
CA ASP A 3 59.24 39.44 10.59
C ASP A 3 58.54 39.64 9.23
N THR A 4 57.30 39.14 9.03
CA THR A 4 56.05 39.94 9.06
C THR A 4 54.83 39.14 8.56
N LYS A 5 53.72 39.30 9.30
CA LYS A 5 52.34 39.55 8.82
C LYS A 5 51.96 38.95 7.46
N PHE A 6 50.98 38.05 7.44
CA PHE A 6 49.78 38.21 6.61
C PHE A 6 48.63 37.42 7.24
N GLY A 7 47.84 38.12 8.05
CA GLY A 7 46.54 37.64 8.48
C GLY A 7 45.64 37.48 7.26
N PHE A 8 45.06 36.29 7.10
CA PHE A 8 44.03 36.04 6.12
C PHE A 8 42.67 36.37 6.77
N PRO A 9 41.90 37.35 6.26
CA PRO A 9 40.59 37.68 6.81
C PRO A 9 39.56 36.57 6.49
N PRO A 10 38.52 36.36 7.32
CA PRO A 10 37.37 35.56 6.92
C PRO A 10 36.54 36.34 5.90
N ALA A 11 36.40 35.79 4.68
CA ALA A 11 35.50 36.36 3.68
C ALA A 11 34.05 36.04 4.06
N ALA A 12 33.28 37.09 4.34
CA ALA A 12 31.84 37.08 4.52
C ALA A 12 31.10 36.71 3.20
N PRO A 13 29.82 36.28 3.27
CA PRO A 13 29.13 35.57 2.19
C PRO A 13 28.66 36.49 1.06
N PRO A 14 28.52 36.00 -0.19
CA PRO A 14 27.75 36.69 -1.20
C PRO A 14 26.26 36.57 -0.89
N THR A 15 25.71 37.65 -0.34
CA THR A 15 24.29 37.95 -0.38
C THR A 15 23.90 38.23 -1.84
N THR A 16 23.48 37.20 -2.57
CA THR A 16 22.61 37.41 -3.74
C THR A 16 21.21 37.00 -3.36
N ALA A 17 20.45 38.02 -2.98
CA ALA A 17 19.00 38.01 -3.00
C ALA A 17 18.53 37.55 -4.39
N ALA A 18 18.15 36.29 -4.51
CA ALA A 18 17.26 35.82 -5.55
C ALA A 18 16.00 35.33 -4.84
N ALA A 19 15.12 36.28 -4.55
CA ALA A 19 13.74 36.02 -4.20
C ALA A 19 13.12 35.19 -5.34
N ALA A 20 13.17 33.87 -5.20
CA ALA A 20 12.43 32.93 -6.03
C ALA A 20 10.96 33.08 -5.65
N GLN A 21 10.32 34.01 -6.35
CA GLN A 21 8.89 34.27 -6.30
C GLN A 21 8.15 32.95 -6.36
N LYS A 22 7.51 32.59 -5.25
CA LYS A 22 6.66 31.43 -5.12
C LYS A 22 5.43 31.68 -6.00
N ASN A 23 5.50 31.23 -7.25
CA ASN A 23 4.44 31.43 -8.24
C ASN A 23 3.24 30.55 -7.83
N PRO A 24 2.11 31.13 -7.38
CA PRO A 24 1.00 30.36 -6.79
C PRO A 24 0.23 29.50 -7.81
N LYS A 25 0.48 29.71 -9.11
CA LYS A 25 -0.21 28.99 -10.21
C LYS A 25 0.22 27.54 -10.40
N ARG A 26 1.47 27.16 -10.07
CA ARG A 26 1.96 25.77 -10.20
C ARG A 26 1.43 24.80 -9.16
N ARG A 27 0.85 25.28 -8.05
CA ARG A 27 0.40 24.40 -6.97
C ARG A 27 -0.95 23.74 -7.27
N ARG A 28 -1.85 24.41 -7.99
CA ARG A 28 -3.19 23.89 -8.29
C ARG A 28 -3.20 22.87 -9.44
N GLU A 29 -2.30 23.01 -10.42
CA GLU A 29 -2.25 22.10 -11.57
C GLU A 29 -1.68 20.71 -11.18
N ALA A 30 -0.72 20.66 -10.24
CA ALA A 30 -0.22 19.40 -9.68
C ALA A 30 -1.25 18.69 -8.77
N GLU A 31 -2.16 19.44 -8.15
CA GLU A 31 -3.25 18.88 -7.33
C GLU A 31 -4.34 18.27 -8.24
N ALA A 32 -4.68 18.91 -9.37
CA ALA A 32 -5.65 18.40 -10.34
C ALA A 32 -5.15 17.20 -11.17
N GLU A 33 -3.86 17.18 -11.57
CA GLU A 33 -3.27 16.02 -12.26
C GLU A 33 -3.12 14.81 -11.32
N GLY A 34 -2.93 15.05 -10.03
CA GLY A 34 -2.96 14.02 -8.98
C GLY A 34 -4.35 13.43 -8.75
N GLU A 35 -5.40 14.26 -8.82
CA GLU A 35 -6.80 13.82 -8.70
C GLU A 35 -7.24 12.96 -9.89
N VAL A 36 -6.89 13.32 -11.13
CA VAL A 36 -7.23 12.49 -12.31
C VAL A 36 -6.47 11.15 -12.30
N ALA A 37 -5.21 11.14 -11.85
CA ALA A 37 -4.47 9.90 -11.66
C ALA A 37 -5.05 9.03 -10.53
N ALA A 38 -5.59 9.64 -9.48
CA ALA A 38 -6.30 8.95 -8.41
C ALA A 38 -7.65 8.40 -8.89
N GLU A 39 -8.43 9.17 -9.65
CA GLU A 39 -9.70 8.74 -10.24
C GLU A 39 -9.50 7.59 -11.25
N MET A 40 -8.50 7.68 -12.13
CA MET A 40 -8.15 6.58 -13.03
C MET A 40 -7.68 5.34 -12.26
N ARG A 41 -7.02 5.53 -11.11
CA ARG A 41 -6.57 4.44 -10.24
C ARG A 41 -7.74 3.78 -9.52
N GLU A 42 -8.73 4.54 -9.05
CA GLU A 42 -9.95 4.01 -8.45
C GLU A 42 -10.77 3.20 -9.46
N GLU A 43 -10.93 3.71 -10.69
CA GLU A 43 -11.63 2.98 -11.74
C GLU A 43 -10.90 1.67 -12.10
N ALA A 44 -9.57 1.70 -12.17
CA ALA A 44 -8.76 0.50 -12.35
C ALA A 44 -8.89 -0.49 -11.19
N VAL A 45 -8.96 -0.01 -9.94
CA VAL A 45 -9.20 -0.83 -8.75
C VAL A 45 -10.56 -1.53 -8.84
N GLU A 46 -11.61 -0.84 -9.24
CA GLU A 46 -12.94 -1.45 -9.35
C GLU A 46 -12.99 -2.52 -10.44
N ARG A 47 -12.34 -2.28 -11.59
CA ARG A 47 -12.16 -3.32 -12.62
C ARG A 47 -11.40 -4.52 -12.08
N LEU A 48 -10.30 -4.29 -11.34
CA LEU A 48 -9.50 -5.36 -10.74
C LEU A 48 -10.31 -6.18 -9.72
N ARG A 49 -11.16 -5.56 -8.90
CA ARG A 49 -12.09 -6.26 -8.00
C ARG A 49 -13.00 -7.22 -8.78
N GLY A 50 -13.48 -6.80 -9.96
CA GLY A 50 -14.21 -7.65 -10.89
C GLY A 50 -13.39 -8.87 -11.34
N VAL A 51 -12.17 -8.64 -11.83
CA VAL A 51 -11.26 -9.71 -12.28
C VAL A 51 -10.91 -10.68 -11.14
N VAL A 52 -10.73 -10.19 -9.91
CA VAL A 52 -10.51 -11.06 -8.74
C VAL A 52 -11.70 -11.99 -8.52
N ARG A 53 -12.93 -11.47 -8.56
CA ARG A 53 -14.14 -12.31 -8.42
C ARG A 53 -14.24 -13.36 -9.53
N ASP A 54 -13.97 -12.97 -10.78
CA ASP A 54 -14.00 -13.87 -11.92
C ASP A 54 -12.92 -14.96 -11.84
N SER A 55 -11.71 -14.57 -11.43
CA SER A 55 -10.60 -15.51 -11.26
C SER A 55 -10.86 -16.51 -10.13
N VAL A 56 -11.49 -16.06 -9.03
CA VAL A 56 -11.96 -16.94 -7.97
C VAL A 56 -13.03 -17.91 -8.49
N GLY A 57 -14.00 -17.41 -9.25
CA GLY A 57 -15.05 -18.25 -9.86
C GLY A 57 -14.51 -19.30 -10.83
N LYS A 58 -13.39 -19.01 -11.51
CA LYS A 58 -12.69 -19.92 -12.42
C LYS A 58 -11.65 -20.81 -11.72
N HIS A 59 -11.58 -20.79 -10.38
CA HIS A 59 -10.58 -21.51 -9.58
C HIS A 59 -9.12 -21.14 -9.87
N LEU A 60 -8.87 -19.96 -10.46
CA LEU A 60 -7.53 -19.43 -10.74
C LEU A 60 -6.98 -18.69 -9.51
N TYR A 61 -6.81 -19.41 -8.40
CA TYR A 61 -6.49 -18.82 -7.10
C TYR A 61 -5.14 -18.11 -7.06
N ALA A 62 -4.12 -18.60 -7.78
CA ALA A 62 -2.81 -17.95 -7.82
C ALA A 62 -2.90 -16.53 -8.40
N SER A 63 -3.60 -16.37 -9.52
CA SER A 63 -3.85 -15.07 -10.16
C SER A 63 -4.75 -14.20 -9.29
N ALA A 64 -5.80 -14.77 -8.71
CA ALA A 64 -6.72 -14.07 -7.82
C ALA A 64 -5.98 -13.45 -6.62
N ILE A 65 -5.10 -14.22 -5.98
CA ILE A 65 -4.29 -13.76 -4.84
C ILE A 65 -3.38 -12.62 -5.26
N PHE A 66 -2.69 -12.74 -6.40
CA PHE A 66 -1.79 -11.69 -6.88
C PHE A 66 -2.54 -10.37 -7.15
N LEU A 67 -3.68 -10.43 -7.84
CA LEU A 67 -4.47 -9.25 -8.16
C LEU A 67 -5.09 -8.64 -6.89
N ALA A 68 -5.61 -9.45 -5.98
CA ALA A 68 -6.17 -8.99 -4.71
C ALA A 68 -5.10 -8.32 -3.82
N ASP A 69 -3.85 -8.79 -3.86
CA ASP A 69 -2.72 -8.20 -3.12
C ASP A 69 -2.41 -6.79 -3.64
N LYS A 70 -2.49 -6.61 -4.96
CA LYS A 70 -2.32 -5.30 -5.60
C LYS A 70 -3.45 -4.33 -5.26
N VAL A 71 -4.69 -4.82 -5.27
CA VAL A 71 -5.87 -4.02 -4.89
C VAL A 71 -5.79 -3.60 -3.42
N ALA A 72 -5.51 -4.53 -2.51
CA ALA A 72 -5.38 -4.24 -1.09
C ALA A 72 -4.24 -3.23 -0.80
N ALA A 73 -3.12 -3.32 -1.52
CA ALA A 73 -2.02 -2.38 -1.41
C ALA A 73 -2.33 -1.00 -2.02
N ALA A 74 -3.26 -0.92 -2.99
CA ALA A 74 -3.63 0.32 -3.64
C ALA A 74 -4.66 1.12 -2.83
N THR A 75 -5.70 0.47 -2.32
CA THR A 75 -6.79 1.13 -1.61
C THR A 75 -6.55 1.19 -0.09
N GLY A 76 -5.98 0.12 0.49
CA GLY A 76 -5.86 -0.02 1.94
C GLY A 76 -7.20 -0.24 2.67
N ASP A 77 -8.29 -0.40 1.94
CA ASP A 77 -9.63 -0.58 2.50
C ASP A 77 -9.80 -1.95 3.15
N PRO A 78 -10.56 -2.04 4.26
CA PRO A 78 -10.82 -3.32 4.92
C PRO A 78 -11.54 -4.32 4.01
N ALA A 79 -12.41 -3.84 3.12
CA ALA A 79 -13.12 -4.68 2.17
C ALA A 79 -12.18 -5.40 1.19
N ASP A 80 -11.15 -4.70 0.71
CA ASP A 80 -10.15 -5.25 -0.21
C ASP A 80 -9.21 -6.23 0.50
N VAL A 81 -8.84 -5.92 1.74
CA VAL A 81 -8.08 -6.84 2.60
C VAL A 81 -8.89 -8.12 2.87
N TYR A 82 -10.20 -8.01 3.05
CA TYR A 82 -11.08 -9.19 3.19
C TYR A 82 -11.10 -10.03 1.91
N MET A 83 -11.18 -9.38 0.74
CA MET A 83 -11.15 -10.06 -0.56
C MET A 83 -9.84 -10.84 -0.76
N LEU A 84 -8.69 -10.25 -0.38
CA LEU A 84 -7.40 -10.92 -0.39
C LEU A 84 -7.36 -12.11 0.58
N ALA A 85 -7.83 -11.94 1.81
CA ALA A 85 -7.88 -13.01 2.81
C ALA A 85 -8.76 -14.19 2.33
N GLN A 86 -9.88 -13.89 1.67
CA GLN A 86 -10.76 -14.90 1.08
C GLN A 86 -10.07 -15.64 -0.08
N ALA A 87 -9.38 -14.93 -0.98
CA ALA A 87 -8.62 -15.55 -2.06
C ALA A 87 -7.50 -16.46 -1.53
N LEU A 88 -6.78 -16.03 -0.48
CA LEU A 88 -5.75 -16.83 0.20
C LEU A 88 -6.33 -18.08 0.88
N PHE A 89 -7.51 -17.97 1.50
CA PHE A 89 -8.20 -19.10 2.10
C PHE A 89 -8.55 -20.16 1.05
N LEU A 90 -9.11 -19.73 -0.09
CA LEU A 90 -9.44 -20.62 -1.21
C LEU A 90 -8.19 -21.23 -1.85
N GLY A 91 -7.09 -20.48 -1.92
CA GLY A 91 -5.78 -20.97 -2.34
C GLY A 91 -5.03 -21.81 -1.30
N ARG A 92 -5.65 -22.18 -0.17
CA ARG A 92 -5.07 -22.97 0.93
C ARG A 92 -3.83 -22.34 1.59
N HIS A 93 -3.65 -21.03 1.46
CA HIS A 93 -2.56 -20.28 2.08
C HIS A 93 -2.95 -19.72 3.45
N PHE A 94 -3.35 -20.60 4.38
CA PHE A 94 -3.92 -20.22 5.69
C PHE A 94 -2.94 -19.42 6.56
N ARG A 95 -1.65 -19.77 6.55
CA ARG A 95 -0.61 -19.04 7.30
C ARG A 95 -0.51 -17.57 6.87
N ARG A 96 -0.52 -17.33 5.56
CA ARG A 96 -0.46 -15.97 4.99
C ARG A 96 -1.74 -15.20 5.27
N ALA A 97 -2.90 -15.86 5.15
CA ALA A 97 -4.19 -15.26 5.50
C ALA A 97 -4.24 -14.82 6.97
N LEU A 98 -3.80 -15.67 7.92
CA LEU A 98 -3.76 -15.34 9.34
C LEU A 98 -2.84 -14.17 9.66
N HIS A 99 -1.69 -14.08 8.99
CA HIS A 99 -0.78 -12.96 9.16
C HIS A 99 -1.45 -11.63 8.75
N ILE A 100 -2.11 -11.61 7.60
CA ILE A 100 -2.83 -10.42 7.11
C ILE A 100 -3.97 -10.05 8.07
N LEU A 101 -4.78 -11.03 8.47
CA LEU A 101 -5.90 -10.81 9.40
C LEU A 101 -5.45 -10.31 10.77
N ASN A 102 -4.32 -10.79 11.30
CA ASN A 102 -3.75 -10.33 12.58
C ASN A 102 -3.04 -8.96 12.46
N SER A 103 -2.38 -8.69 11.34
CA SER A 103 -1.71 -7.41 11.09
C SER A 103 -2.72 -6.27 10.90
N SER A 104 -3.86 -6.58 10.29
CA SER A 104 -4.98 -5.68 10.20
C SER A 104 -5.68 -5.63 11.57
N LYS A 105 -5.79 -4.45 12.18
CA LYS A 105 -6.56 -4.25 13.44
C LYS A 105 -8.08 -4.50 13.28
N LEU A 106 -8.48 -5.18 12.20
CA LEU A 106 -9.82 -5.47 11.72
C LEU A 106 -10.44 -6.70 12.40
N LEU A 107 -9.75 -7.33 13.35
CA LEU A 107 -10.35 -8.32 14.25
C LEU A 107 -11.45 -7.74 15.16
N ARG A 108 -11.85 -6.48 15.01
CA ARG A 108 -13.08 -5.96 15.63
C ARG A 108 -14.33 -6.49 14.91
N ASP A 109 -14.23 -6.73 13.61
CA ASP A 109 -15.35 -7.11 12.79
C ASP A 109 -15.56 -8.64 12.79
N LEU A 110 -16.83 -9.05 12.90
CA LEU A 110 -17.19 -10.46 13.02
C LEU A 110 -16.79 -11.28 11.79
N ARG A 111 -16.79 -10.67 10.59
CA ARG A 111 -16.43 -11.31 9.32
C ARG A 111 -14.96 -11.76 9.30
N PHE A 112 -14.06 -10.92 9.78
CA PHE A 112 -12.63 -11.21 9.84
C PHE A 112 -12.33 -12.25 10.92
N ARG A 113 -13.01 -12.17 12.08
CA ARG A 113 -12.92 -13.20 13.13
C ARG A 113 -13.37 -14.56 12.64
N PHE A 114 -14.52 -14.61 11.95
CA PHE A 114 -15.04 -15.86 11.41
C PHE A 114 -14.06 -16.47 10.40
N LEU A 115 -13.52 -15.67 9.49
CA LEU A 115 -12.54 -16.15 8.51
C LEU A 115 -11.24 -16.61 9.18
N ALA A 116 -10.75 -15.89 10.19
CA ALA A 116 -9.57 -16.29 10.97
C ALA A 116 -9.82 -17.62 11.71
N ALA A 117 -10.97 -17.78 12.36
CA ALA A 117 -11.35 -19.03 13.02
C ALA A 117 -11.45 -20.18 12.00
N LYS A 118 -12.02 -19.93 10.82
CA LYS A 118 -12.09 -20.92 9.74
C LYS A 118 -10.71 -21.31 9.23
N CYS A 119 -9.78 -20.36 9.06
CA CYS A 119 -8.38 -20.64 8.74
C CYS A 119 -7.72 -21.51 9.82
N LEU A 120 -7.97 -21.21 11.09
CA LEU A 120 -7.42 -21.96 12.22
C LEU A 120 -7.98 -23.37 12.29
N VAL A 121 -9.28 -23.59 12.03
CA VAL A 121 -9.95 -24.92 12.01
C VAL A 121 -9.63 -25.72 10.74
N SER A 122 -9.27 -25.04 9.65
CA SER A 122 -8.77 -25.73 8.45
C SER A 122 -7.30 -26.15 8.56
N PHE A 123 -6.57 -25.62 9.54
CA PHE A 123 -5.17 -25.92 9.84
C PHE A 123 -4.89 -27.07 10.85
N PRO A 124 -5.80 -27.58 11.72
CA PRO A 124 -5.46 -28.53 12.76
C PRO A 124 -6.26 -29.84 12.59
N THR A 125 -5.95 -30.64 11.58
CA THR A 125 -6.40 -32.06 11.54
C THR A 125 -5.44 -33.02 10.83
N HIS A 126 -4.30 -32.55 10.30
CA HIS A 126 -3.32 -33.42 9.62
C HIS A 126 -1.86 -33.24 10.08
N ALA A 127 -1.61 -32.40 11.08
CA ALA A 127 -0.27 -32.23 11.66
C ALA A 127 -0.06 -32.98 12.99
N LEU A 128 -1.08 -33.72 13.46
CA LEU A 128 -1.05 -34.50 14.72
C LEU A 128 -1.73 -35.87 14.56
N VAL A 129 -1.57 -36.53 13.42
CA VAL A 129 -1.76 -38.00 13.29
C VAL A 129 -0.63 -38.55 12.45
#